data_AF-A0A2E3D494-F1
#
_entry.id   AF-A0A2E3D494-F1
#
_cell.length_a   1.000
_cell.length_b   1.000
_cell.length_c   1.000
_cell.angle_alpha   90.00
_cell.angle_beta   90.00
_cell.angle_gamma   90.00
#
_symmetry.space_group_name_H-M   'P 1'
#
loop_
_entity.id
_entity.type
_entity.pdbx_description
1 polymer ?
#
loop_
_entity_poly.entity_id
_entity_poly.type
_entity_poly.pdbx_seq_one_letter_code
_entity_poly.pdbx_strand_id
1 'polypeptide(L)'
;MDICELNSPLVNGLIIVSGVGGLIGSFVFFMIFAFVTGAEREPILSREFLYTGIMTGIAERFLFTMFIGLMGYSGIASASIGWVAIKGQVHYKIFTDSDRNDLPKAYLGLLATLSSLVFAIVGGYVWREGIYF
;
A
#
# COMPACT_ATOMS: atom_id res chain seq x y z
N MET A 1 6.05 -2.42 -28.97
CA MET A 1 6.72 -2.66 -27.68
C MET A 1 7.65 -3.82 -27.90
N ASP A 2 8.93 -3.50 -28.12
CA ASP A 2 9.97 -4.52 -28.22
C ASP A 2 10.07 -5.26 -26.89
N ILE A 3 10.40 -6.55 -26.94
CA ILE A 3 10.59 -7.40 -25.75
C ILE A 3 11.65 -6.79 -24.79
N CYS A 4 12.51 -5.90 -25.30
CA CYS A 4 13.47 -5.13 -24.51
C CYS A 4 12.85 -4.05 -23.61
N GLU A 5 11.68 -3.49 -23.91
CA GLU A 5 11.02 -2.52 -23.02
C GLU A 5 10.36 -3.20 -21.82
N LEU A 6 9.89 -4.44 -21.99
CA LEU A 6 9.25 -5.23 -20.94
C LEU A 6 10.22 -5.59 -19.81
N ASN A 7 11.51 -5.71 -20.13
CA ASN A 7 12.59 -5.96 -19.16
C ASN A 7 13.20 -4.68 -18.60
N SER A 8 12.61 -3.49 -18.75
CA SER A 8 13.21 -2.30 -18.13
C SER A 8 13.04 -2.34 -16.59
N PRO A 9 14.00 -1.82 -15.81
CA PRO A 9 13.90 -1.78 -14.34
C PRO A 9 12.65 -1.05 -13.85
N LEU A 10 12.19 -0.08 -14.64
CA LEU A 10 10.95 0.66 -14.40
C LEU A 10 9.73 -0.27 -14.52
N VAL A 11 9.64 -1.07 -15.58
CA VAL A 11 8.52 -2.01 -15.78
C VAL A 11 8.50 -3.05 -14.67
N ASN A 12 9.66 -3.61 -14.31
CA ASN A 12 9.74 -4.63 -13.27
C ASN A 12 9.40 -4.09 -11.88
N GLY A 13 10.04 -2.99 -11.46
CA GLY A 13 9.83 -2.46 -10.11
C GLY A 13 8.50 -1.73 -9.93
N LEU A 14 8.20 -0.77 -10.81
CA LEU A 14 7.03 0.10 -10.67
C LEU A 14 5.73 -0.60 -11.06
N ILE A 15 5.71 -1.26 -12.22
CA ILE A 15 4.47 -1.79 -12.80
C ILE A 15 4.19 -3.20 -12.27
N ILE A 16 5.17 -4.11 -12.35
CA ILE A 16 4.97 -5.51 -12.02
C ILE A 16 4.96 -5.71 -10.50
N VAL A 17 6.04 -5.34 -9.80
CA VAL A 17 6.17 -5.62 -8.37
C VAL A 17 5.26 -4.73 -7.53
N SER A 18 5.31 -3.41 -7.70
CA SER A 18 4.51 -2.50 -6.86
C SER A 18 3.08 -2.29 -7.37
N GLY A 19 2.88 -2.28 -8.69
CA GLY A 19 1.55 -2.19 -9.30
C GLY A 19 0.76 -3.48 -9.10
N VAL A 20 1.03 -4.50 -9.91
CA VAL A 20 0.25 -5.75 -9.96
C VAL A 20 0.47 -6.58 -8.69
N GLY A 21 1.72 -6.90 -8.36
CA GLY A 21 2.08 -7.70 -7.19
C GLY A 21 1.64 -7.03 -5.89
N GLY A 22 1.86 -5.71 -5.78
CA GLY A 22 1.41 -4.93 -4.64
C GLY A 22 -0.10 -4.86 -4.51
N LEU A 23 -0.87 -4.83 -5.62
CA LEU A 23 -2.32 -4.78 -5.56
C LEU A 23 -2.90 -6.10 -5.09
N ILE A 24 -2.45 -7.21 -5.69
CA ILE A 24 -2.89 -8.55 -5.31
C ILE A 24 -2.43 -8.85 -3.88
N GLY A 25 -1.16 -8.59 -3.58
CA GLY A 25 -0.58 -8.85 -2.27
C GLY A 25 -1.26 -8.05 -1.17
N SER A 26 -1.40 -6.73 -1.32
CA SER A 26 -2.09 -5.91 -0.31
C SER A 26 -3.55 -6.33 -0.10
N PHE A 27 -4.24 -6.77 -1.16
CA PHE A 27 -5.59 -7.30 -1.06
C PHE A 27 -5.63 -8.65 -0.32
N VAL A 28 -4.69 -9.56 -0.59
CA VAL A 28 -4.57 -10.84 0.15
C VAL A 28 -4.27 -10.59 1.62
N PHE A 29 -3.33 -9.69 1.94
CA PHE A 29 -3.04 -9.30 3.32
C PHE A 29 -4.26 -8.70 4.01
N PHE A 30 -5.00 -7.83 3.32
CA PHE A 30 -6.24 -7.28 3.82
C PHE A 30 -7.25 -8.38 4.18
N MET A 31 -7.48 -9.35 3.29
CA MET A 31 -8.37 -10.50 3.54
C MET A 31 -7.91 -11.32 4.76
N ILE A 32 -6.60 -11.57 4.89
CA ILE A 32 -6.04 -12.28 6.04
C ILE A 32 -6.29 -11.50 7.34
N PHE A 33 -6.02 -10.19 7.34
CA PHE A 33 -6.23 -9.36 8.52
C PHE A 33 -7.72 -9.25 8.88
N ALA A 34 -8.60 -9.11 7.89
CA ALA A 34 -10.04 -9.07 8.08
C ALA A 34 -10.55 -10.38 8.71
N PHE A 35 -10.05 -11.51 8.22
CA PHE A 35 -10.34 -12.84 8.77
C PHE A 35 -9.85 -12.99 10.22
N VAL A 36 -8.59 -12.65 10.49
CA VAL A 36 -7.98 -12.80 11.83
C VAL A 36 -8.62 -11.88 12.86
N THR A 37 -9.01 -10.67 12.47
CA THR A 37 -9.60 -9.68 13.38
C THR A 37 -11.11 -9.87 13.57
N GLY A 38 -11.77 -10.69 12.76
CA GLY A 38 -13.23 -10.85 12.78
C GLY A 38 -13.98 -9.54 12.50
N ALA A 39 -13.33 -8.58 11.85
CA ALA A 39 -13.84 -7.24 11.58
C ALA A 39 -14.92 -7.20 10.49
N GLU A 40 -15.11 -8.29 9.74
CA GLU A 40 -16.16 -8.43 8.73
C GLU A 40 -17.50 -8.79 9.38
N ARG A 41 -18.26 -7.78 9.82
CA ARG A 41 -19.70 -7.91 10.13
C ARG A 41 -20.63 -7.34 9.04
N GLU A 42 -20.09 -6.56 8.11
CA GLU A 42 -20.83 -5.97 6.99
C GLU A 42 -19.99 -6.06 5.70
N PRO A 43 -20.61 -6.11 4.51
CA PRO A 43 -19.87 -6.14 3.26
C PRO A 43 -19.01 -4.88 3.13
N ILE A 44 -17.69 -5.06 3.27
CA ILE A 44 -16.63 -4.03 3.16
C ILE A 44 -16.63 -3.32 1.79
N LEU A 45 -17.40 -3.84 0.82
CA LEU A 45 -17.62 -3.31 -0.52
C LEU A 45 -18.54 -2.07 -0.56
N SER A 46 -18.35 -1.09 0.32
CA SER A 46 -18.88 0.24 -0.02
C SER A 46 -18.06 0.78 -1.20
N ARG A 47 -18.74 1.23 -2.26
CA ARG A 47 -18.07 1.74 -3.48
C ARG A 47 -17.07 2.84 -3.14
N GLU A 48 -17.38 3.69 -2.18
CA GLU A 48 -16.50 4.75 -1.71
C GLU A 48 -15.24 4.19 -1.06
N PHE A 49 -15.36 3.21 -0.15
CA PHE A 49 -14.20 2.59 0.49
C PHE A 49 -13.29 1.91 -0.55
N LEU A 50 -13.87 1.21 -1.51
CA LEU A 50 -13.11 0.59 -2.60
C LEU A 50 -12.40 1.63 -3.46
N TYR A 51 -13.12 2.67 -3.91
CA TYR A 51 -12.53 3.68 -4.78
C TYR A 51 -11.46 4.49 -4.08
N THR A 52 -11.75 5.04 -2.90
CA THR A 52 -10.80 5.90 -2.19
C THR A 52 -9.63 5.08 -1.65
N GLY A 53 -9.89 3.88 -1.13
CA GLY A 53 -8.86 2.98 -0.61
C GLY A 53 -7.93 2.42 -1.69
N ILE A 54 -8.48 1.98 -2.82
CA ILE A 54 -7.66 1.46 -3.94
C ILE A 54 -6.89 2.60 -4.59
N MET A 55 -7.52 3.76 -4.86
CA MET A 55 -6.83 4.88 -5.51
C MET A 55 -5.72 5.46 -4.63
N THR A 56 -5.97 5.63 -3.33
CA THR A 56 -4.91 6.06 -2.40
C THR A 56 -3.81 5.02 -2.28
N GLY A 57 -4.16 3.72 -2.18
CA GLY A 57 -3.17 2.66 -2.12
C GLY A 57 -2.30 2.53 -3.38
N ILE A 58 -2.88 2.74 -4.57
CA ILE A 58 -2.14 2.77 -5.84
C ILE A 58 -1.25 4.01 -5.89
N ALA A 59 -1.79 5.19 -5.59
CA ALA A 59 -1.01 6.43 -5.59
C ALA A 59 0.19 6.34 -4.64
N GLU A 60 -0.02 5.86 -3.42
CA GLU A 60 1.03 5.62 -2.43
C GLU A 60 2.12 4.69 -2.96
N ARG A 61 1.72 3.57 -3.56
CA ARG A 61 2.67 2.60 -4.11
C ARG A 61 3.49 3.20 -5.22
N PHE A 62 2.87 3.89 -6.17
CA PHE A 62 3.61 4.55 -7.25
C PHE A 62 4.58 5.61 -6.72
N LEU A 63 4.13 6.42 -5.76
CA LEU A 63 4.91 7.53 -5.22
C LEU A 63 6.12 7.03 -4.43
N PHE A 64 5.92 6.09 -3.50
CA PHE A 64 7.03 5.50 -2.74
C PHE A 64 7.97 4.68 -3.63
N THR A 65 7.45 3.86 -4.55
CA THR A 65 8.29 3.08 -5.46
C THR A 65 9.18 3.98 -6.33
N MET A 66 8.61 5.07 -6.84
CA MET A 66 9.34 6.06 -7.62
C MET A 66 10.37 6.82 -6.79
N PHE A 67 10.00 7.26 -5.58
CA PHE A 67 10.92 7.94 -4.69
C PHE A 67 12.14 7.07 -4.39
N ILE A 68 11.94 5.78 -4.14
CA ILE A 68 13.00 4.82 -3.86
C ILE A 68 13.84 4.53 -5.10
N GLY A 69 13.18 4.26 -6.23
CA GLY A 69 13.84 3.99 -7.51
C GLY A 69 14.77 5.14 -7.91
N LEU A 70 14.26 6.37 -7.86
CA LEU A 70 14.99 7.57 -8.30
C LEU A 70 15.95 8.12 -7.23
N MET A 71 15.47 8.32 -6.00
CA MET A 71 16.21 9.06 -4.95
C MET A 71 16.98 8.13 -4.00
N GLY A 72 16.72 6.83 -4.03
CA GLY A 72 17.44 5.82 -3.25
C GLY A 72 16.89 5.62 -1.85
N TYR A 73 17.70 5.00 -0.99
CA TYR A 73 17.21 4.46 0.30
C TYR A 73 17.10 5.49 1.43
N SER A 74 17.73 6.64 1.25
CA SER A 74 17.82 7.64 2.31
C SER A 74 16.46 8.28 2.58
N GLY A 75 16.04 8.30 3.85
CA GLY A 75 14.81 8.96 4.28
C GLY A 75 13.51 8.20 4.02
N ILE A 76 13.54 7.01 3.39
CA ILE A 76 12.33 6.19 3.17
C ILE A 76 11.65 5.86 4.50
N ALA A 77 12.42 5.37 5.48
CA ALA A 77 11.86 4.97 6.77
C ALA A 77 11.11 6.14 7.43
N SER A 78 11.73 7.32 7.46
CA SER A 78 11.11 8.54 8.01
C SER A 78 9.88 8.96 7.20
N ALA A 79 9.92 8.89 5.87
CA ALA A 79 8.78 9.20 5.00
C ALA A 79 7.63 8.20 5.18
N SER A 80 7.92 6.91 5.30
CA SER A 80 6.93 5.86 5.55
C SER A 80 6.28 6.03 6.92
N ILE A 81 7.06 6.32 7.97
CA ILE A 81 6.54 6.61 9.31
C ILE A 81 5.63 7.85 9.28
N GLY A 82 6.09 8.94 8.64
CA GLY A 82 5.30 10.16 8.49
C GLY A 82 4.00 9.92 7.73
N TRP A 83 4.04 9.11 6.67
CA TRP A 83 2.86 8.75 5.89
C TRP A 83 1.85 7.92 6.69
N VAL A 84 2.32 6.92 7.44
CA VAL A 84 1.47 6.14 8.34
C VAL A 84 0.85 7.02 9.42
N ALA A 85 1.61 7.99 9.96
CA ALA A 85 1.10 8.94 10.93
C ALA A 85 0.00 9.85 10.33
N ILE A 86 0.19 10.37 9.12
CA ILE A 86 -0.83 11.14 8.39
C ILE A 86 -2.10 10.30 8.20
N LYS A 87 -1.97 9.05 7.75
CA LYS A 87 -3.12 8.16 7.60
C LYS A 87 -3.80 7.83 8.92
N GLY A 88 -3.03 7.66 10.00
CA GLY A 88 -3.57 7.51 11.35
C GLY A 88 -4.41 8.71 11.78
N GLN A 89 -3.93 9.93 11.48
CA GLN A 89 -4.67 11.16 11.75
C GLN A 89 -5.99 11.25 10.99
N VAL A 90 -6.05 10.77 9.74
CA VAL A 90 -7.32 10.72 8.97
C VAL A 90 -8.37 9.84 9.67
N HIS A 91 -7.93 8.81 10.41
CA HIS A 91 -8.80 7.93 11.18
C HIS A 91 -8.98 8.38 12.64
N TYR A 92 -8.40 9.51 13.06
CA TYR A 92 -8.40 9.98 14.45
C TYR A 92 -9.81 10.08 15.04
N LYS A 93 -10.79 10.56 14.28
CA LYS A 93 -12.19 10.63 14.73
C LYS A 93 -12.76 9.26 15.13
N ILE A 94 -12.43 8.21 14.38
CA ILE A 94 -12.86 6.83 14.68
C ILE A 94 -12.18 6.32 15.97
N PHE A 95 -10.99 6.82 16.29
CA PHE A 95 -10.29 6.48 17.53
C PHE A 95 -10.77 7.27 18.76
N THR A 96 -11.33 8.46 18.57
CA THR A 96 -11.79 9.34 19.66
C THR A 96 -13.28 9.28 19.95
N ASP A 97 -14.11 8.93 18.97
CA ASP A 97 -15.56 8.87 19.15
C ASP A 97 -15.96 7.63 19.98
N SER A 98 -17.00 7.78 20.80
CA SER A 98 -17.44 6.81 21.80
C SER A 98 -17.94 5.47 21.20
N ASP A 99 -18.29 5.46 19.91
CA ASP A 99 -18.82 4.29 19.22
C ASP A 99 -17.67 3.45 18.63
N ARG A 100 -17.17 2.51 19.43
CA ARG A 100 -15.98 1.70 19.12
C ARG A 100 -16.21 0.63 18.05
N ASN A 101 -17.39 0.59 17.44
CA ASN A 101 -17.71 -0.43 16.44
C ASN A 101 -16.89 -0.29 15.14
N ASP A 102 -16.37 0.91 14.85
CA ASP A 102 -15.57 1.18 13.64
C ASP A 102 -14.05 1.10 13.84
N LEU A 103 -13.57 0.90 15.08
CA LEU A 103 -12.14 0.74 15.41
C LEU A 103 -11.43 -0.35 14.59
N PRO A 104 -12.01 -1.55 14.39
CA PRO A 104 -11.38 -2.60 13.57
C PRO A 104 -11.17 -2.15 12.12
N LYS A 105 -12.06 -1.32 11.56
CA LYS A 105 -11.93 -0.78 10.20
C LYS A 105 -10.76 0.19 10.10
N ALA A 106 -10.55 1.04 11.10
CA ALA A 106 -9.40 1.94 11.16
C ALA A 106 -8.07 1.17 11.25
N TYR A 107 -8.00 0.12 12.07
CA TYR A 107 -6.82 -0.75 12.15
C TYR A 107 -6.56 -1.49 10.83
N LEU A 108 -7.60 -2.01 10.17
CA LEU A 108 -7.48 -2.63 8.86
C LEU A 108 -6.93 -1.65 7.82
N GLY A 109 -7.38 -0.39 7.81
CA GLY A 109 -6.86 0.64 6.92
C GLY A 109 -5.37 0.93 7.14
N LEU A 110 -4.92 0.95 8.39
CA LEU A 110 -3.51 1.12 8.74
C LEU A 110 -2.66 -0.10 8.35
N LEU A 111 -3.13 -1.32 8.61
CA LEU A 111 -2.45 -2.56 8.23
C LEU A 111 -2.34 -2.72 6.70
N ALA A 112 -3.39 -2.36 5.97
CA ALA A 112 -3.38 -2.33 4.52
C ALA A 112 -2.32 -1.35 3.98
N THR A 113 -2.19 -0.18 4.63
CA THR A 113 -1.18 0.83 4.29
C THR A 113 0.24 0.31 4.52
N LEU A 114 0.50 -0.33 5.67
CA LEU A 114 1.80 -0.94 5.96
C LEU A 114 2.15 -2.01 4.93
N SER A 115 1.19 -2.87 4.60
CA SER A 115 1.37 -3.91 3.57
C SER A 115 1.68 -3.30 2.21
N SER A 116 0.94 -2.26 1.82
CA SER A 116 1.14 -1.49 0.58
C SER A 116 2.54 -0.87 0.50
N LEU A 117 3.03 -0.29 1.60
CA LEU A 117 4.38 0.29 1.68
C LEU A 117 5.48 -0.76 1.53
N VAL A 118 5.30 -1.97 2.06
CA VAL A 118 6.27 -3.07 1.86
C VAL A 118 6.44 -3.37 0.37
N PHE A 119 5.35 -3.48 -0.39
CA PHE A 119 5.43 -3.71 -1.84
C PHE A 119 6.01 -2.52 -2.60
N ALA A 120 5.79 -1.29 -2.13
CA ALA A 120 6.44 -0.12 -2.70
C ALA A 120 7.96 -0.12 -2.46
N ILE A 121 8.39 -0.54 -1.28
CA ILE A 121 9.80 -0.67 -0.92
C ILE A 121 10.48 -1.75 -1.76
N VAL A 122 9.86 -2.93 -1.86
CA VAL A 122 10.41 -4.04 -2.66
C VAL A 122 10.49 -3.66 -4.14
N GLY A 123 9.43 -3.08 -4.73
CA GLY A 123 9.48 -2.69 -6.13
C GLY A 123 10.42 -1.51 -6.39
N GLY A 124 10.55 -0.58 -5.44
CA GLY A 124 11.53 0.51 -5.52
C GLY A 124 12.96 -0.02 -5.49
N TYR A 125 13.23 -1.04 -4.67
CA TYR A 125 14.51 -1.73 -4.61
C TYR A 125 14.80 -2.48 -5.91
N VAL A 126 13.84 -3.26 -6.42
CA VAL A 126 13.95 -3.98 -7.69
C VAL A 126 14.20 -3.03 -8.86
N TRP A 127 13.51 -1.88 -8.90
CA TRP A 127 13.76 -0.84 -9.88
C TRP A 127 15.21 -0.34 -9.77
N ARG A 128 15.63 0.09 -8.57
CA ARG A 128 16.93 0.73 -8.40
C ARG A 128 18.12 -0.19 -8.72
N GLU A 129 18.04 -1.45 -8.30
CA GLU A 129 19.10 -2.44 -8.50
C GLU A 129 19.11 -3.02 -9.93
N GLY A 130 18.11 -2.67 -10.76
CA GLY A 130 18.03 -3.19 -12.13
C GLY A 130 17.88 -4.71 -12.17
N ILE A 131 17.18 -5.30 -11.20
CA ILE A 131 16.99 -6.76 -11.15
C ILE A 131 15.96 -7.15 -12.22
N TYR A 132 16.43 -7.95 -13.18
CA TYR A 132 15.62 -8.51 -14.27
C TYR A 132 15.23 -9.95 -13.88
N PHE A 133 13.93 -10.24 -13.80
CA PHE A 133 13.38 -11.58 -13.55
C PHE A 133 13.02 -12.27 -14.86
#